data_AF-Q9R9Z2-F1
#
_entry.id   AF-Q9R9Z2-F1
#
_cell.length_a   1.000
_cell.length_b   1.000
_cell.length_c   1.000
_cell.angle_alpha   90.00
_cell.angle_beta   90.00
_cell.angle_gamma   90.00
#
_symmetry.space_group_name_H-M   'P 1'
#
loop_
_entity.id
_entity.type
_entity.pdbx_description
1 polymer ?
#
loop_
_entity_poly.entity_id
_entity_poly.type
_entity_poly.pdbx_seq_one_letter_code
_entity_poly.pdbx_strand_id
1 'polypeptide(L)'
;EVKFSKGSDMSDIAEAINSSSTGVTASVNAETGTLEFRADEDITIADGSNGTGLAALGLAASTTKAVTQETSVSSLSILDSASAQQAIQALDGAMQQVDSQRASLGAVQNRFDSTVSNLNSISENSTAARSRVQDA
;
A
#
# COMPACT_ATOMS: atom_id res chain seq x y z
N GLU A 1 7.57 -9.40 -17.84
CA GLU A 1 8.62 -10.43 -17.78
C GLU A 1 9.95 -9.73 -17.59
N VAL A 2 10.63 -9.99 -16.48
CA VAL A 2 11.95 -9.39 -16.20
C VAL A 2 13.00 -10.27 -16.87
N LYS A 3 13.84 -9.68 -17.71
CA LYS A 3 14.88 -10.40 -18.45
C LYS A 3 16.23 -10.18 -17.78
N PHE A 4 16.93 -11.25 -17.47
CA PHE A 4 18.27 -11.22 -16.89
C PHE A 4 19.30 -11.58 -17.94
N SER A 5 20.45 -10.92 -17.91
CA SER A 5 21.57 -11.24 -18.80
C SER A 5 22.51 -12.25 -18.12
N LYS A 6 23.21 -13.05 -18.93
CA LYS A 6 24.22 -13.98 -18.40
C LYS A 6 25.34 -13.16 -17.74
N GLY A 7 25.60 -13.44 -16.46
CA GLY A 7 26.63 -12.77 -15.68
C GLY A 7 26.18 -11.51 -14.94
N SER A 8 24.87 -11.21 -14.91
CA SER A 8 24.31 -10.19 -14.01
C SER A 8 24.49 -10.60 -12.54
N ASP A 9 24.93 -9.66 -11.71
CA ASP A 9 25.03 -9.86 -10.27
C ASP A 9 23.66 -9.69 -9.58
N MET A 10 23.56 -10.08 -8.30
CA MET A 10 22.29 -9.98 -7.56
C MET A 10 21.75 -8.54 -7.48
N SER A 11 22.63 -7.54 -7.48
CA SER A 11 22.23 -6.13 -7.51
C SER A 11 21.55 -5.77 -8.84
N ASP A 12 22.13 -6.20 -9.96
CA ASP A 12 21.56 -5.95 -11.30
C ASP A 12 20.19 -6.62 -11.44
N ILE A 13 20.04 -7.81 -10.86
CA ILE A 13 18.77 -8.54 -10.84
C ILE A 13 17.72 -7.79 -10.01
N ALA A 14 18.09 -7.30 -8.82
CA ALA A 14 17.19 -6.53 -7.97
C ALA A 14 16.74 -5.22 -8.66
N GLU A 15 17.67 -4.51 -9.31
CA GLU A 15 17.38 -3.31 -10.08
C GLU A 15 16.47 -3.57 -11.28
N ALA A 16 16.72 -4.65 -12.03
CA ALA A 16 15.87 -5.04 -13.15
C ALA A 16 14.43 -5.35 -12.71
N ILE A 17 14.25 -5.94 -11.53
CA ILE A 17 12.91 -6.21 -10.98
C ILE A 17 12.24 -4.90 -10.52
N ASN A 18 12.95 -4.06 -9.76
CA ASN A 18 12.42 -2.80 -9.25
C ASN A 18 12.05 -1.81 -10.36
N SER A 19 12.79 -1.82 -11.48
CA SER A 19 12.49 -0.99 -12.65
C SER A 19 11.37 -1.53 -13.54
N SER A 20 11.02 -2.81 -13.43
CA SER A 20 10.02 -3.46 -14.28
C SER A 20 8.56 -3.28 -13.80
N SER A 21 8.31 -2.51 -12.72
CA SER A 21 6.97 -2.19 -12.21
C SER A 21 6.05 -3.41 -12.05
N THR A 22 6.58 -4.51 -11.52
CA THR A 22 5.86 -5.79 -11.39
C THR A 22 4.94 -5.85 -10.17
N GLY A 23 4.93 -4.83 -9.30
CA GLY A 23 4.35 -4.91 -7.96
C GLY A 23 5.21 -5.68 -6.96
N VAL A 24 6.37 -6.19 -7.38
CA VAL A 24 7.36 -6.84 -6.52
C VAL A 24 8.57 -5.92 -6.37
N THR A 25 8.96 -5.67 -5.13
CA THR A 25 10.20 -5.01 -4.78
C THR A 25 11.25 -6.07 -4.45
N ALA A 26 12.46 -5.93 -4.99
CA ALA A 26 13.58 -6.81 -4.75
C ALA A 26 14.74 -6.07 -4.05
N SER A 27 15.41 -6.74 -3.12
CA SER A 27 16.64 -6.24 -2.48
C SER A 27 17.63 -7.36 -2.22
N VAL A 28 18.91 -7.00 -2.16
CA VAL A 28 19.97 -7.92 -1.76
C VAL A 28 20.22 -7.71 -0.27
N ASN A 29 20.04 -8.78 0.51
CA ASN A 29 20.42 -8.77 1.91
C ASN A 29 21.94 -8.91 2.01
N ALA A 30 22.61 -7.87 2.52
CA ALA A 30 24.07 -7.82 2.61
C ALA A 30 24.66 -8.82 3.61
N GLU A 31 23.88 -9.29 4.58
CA GLU A 31 24.33 -10.22 5.63
C GLU A 31 24.24 -11.67 5.18
N THR A 32 23.13 -12.05 4.51
CA THR A 32 22.88 -13.42 4.06
C THR A 32 23.33 -13.66 2.61
N GLY A 33 23.56 -12.60 1.84
CA GLY A 33 23.82 -12.69 0.40
C GLY A 33 22.63 -13.22 -0.39
N THR A 34 21.41 -13.11 0.14
CA THR A 34 20.19 -13.59 -0.51
C THR A 34 19.45 -12.45 -1.21
N LEU A 35 18.79 -12.79 -2.32
CA LEU A 35 17.82 -11.91 -2.97
C LEU A 35 16.48 -12.06 -2.27
N GLU A 36 15.99 -10.98 -1.67
CA GLU A 36 14.71 -10.90 -1.00
C GLU A 36 13.67 -10.22 -1.91
N PHE A 37 12.45 -10.76 -1.91
CA PHE A 37 11.32 -10.21 -2.65
C PHE A 37 10.20 -9.82 -1.69
N ARG A 38 9.55 -8.69 -1.97
CA ARG A 38 8.44 -8.14 -1.18
C ARG A 38 7.34 -7.65 -2.11
N ALA A 39 6.09 -7.94 -1.78
CA ALA A 39 4.93 -7.51 -2.53
C ALA A 39 3.70 -7.52 -1.61
N ASP A 40 2.70 -6.72 -1.94
CA ASP A 40 1.39 -6.74 -1.26
C ASP A 40 0.54 -7.95 -1.72
N GLU A 41 0.85 -8.48 -2.91
CA GLU A 41 0.17 -9.61 -3.53
C GLU A 41 1.08 -10.85 -3.64
N ASP A 42 0.49 -12.00 -3.95
CA ASP A 42 1.23 -13.25 -4.14
C ASP A 42 2.37 -13.08 -5.16
N ILE A 43 3.56 -13.58 -4.81
CA ILE A 43 4.72 -13.55 -5.69
C ILE A 43 4.73 -14.84 -6.50
N THR A 44 4.49 -14.73 -7.80
CA THR A 44 4.63 -15.84 -8.75
C THR A 44 5.92 -15.70 -9.54
N ILE A 45 6.80 -16.68 -9.40
CA ILE A 45 7.98 -16.85 -10.26
C ILE A 45 7.65 -17.96 -11.25
N ALA A 46 7.50 -17.58 -12.52
CA ALA A 46 7.19 -18.49 -13.61
C ALA A 46 8.27 -18.42 -14.69
N ASP A 47 8.36 -19.46 -15.52
CA ASP A 47 9.24 -19.44 -16.67
C ASP A 47 8.77 -18.41 -17.70
N GLY A 48 9.71 -17.89 -18.49
CA GLY A 48 9.41 -17.04 -19.63
C GLY A 48 8.69 -17.81 -20.73
N SER A 49 8.29 -17.14 -21.81
CA SER A 49 7.53 -17.78 -22.90
C SER A 49 8.23 -18.98 -23.55
N ASN A 50 9.55 -19.13 -23.37
CA ASN A 50 10.34 -20.26 -23.88
C ASN A 50 10.36 -21.50 -22.96
N GLY A 51 9.89 -21.38 -21.71
CA GLY A 51 9.60 -22.52 -20.83
C GLY A 51 10.79 -23.33 -20.28
N THR A 52 12.03 -22.85 -20.45
CA THR A 52 13.24 -23.56 -19.98
C THR A 52 14.21 -22.68 -19.17
N GLY A 53 13.90 -21.40 -18.97
CA GLY A 53 14.80 -20.43 -18.36
C GLY A 53 15.08 -20.72 -16.88
N LEU A 54 14.05 -21.08 -16.10
CA LEU A 54 14.22 -21.36 -14.67
C LEU A 54 14.96 -22.69 -14.44
N ALA A 55 14.59 -23.71 -15.20
CA ALA A 55 15.21 -25.04 -15.11
C ALA A 55 16.71 -25.01 -15.47
N ALA A 56 17.11 -24.18 -16.44
CA ALA A 56 18.51 -23.98 -16.79
C ALA A 56 19.35 -23.35 -15.66
N LEU A 57 18.69 -22.61 -14.76
CA LEU A 57 19.31 -22.03 -13.57
C LEU A 57 19.17 -22.96 -12.34
N GLY A 58 18.52 -24.12 -12.48
CA GLY A 58 18.24 -25.05 -11.37
C GLY A 58 17.13 -24.57 -10.43
N LEU A 59 16.32 -23.58 -10.85
CA LEU A 59 15.19 -23.07 -10.09
C LEU A 59 13.89 -23.73 -10.58
N ALA A 60 12.91 -23.85 -9.68
CA ALA A 60 11.55 -24.27 -10.01
C ALA A 60 10.60 -23.09 -10.00
N ALA A 61 9.61 -23.10 -10.89
CA ALA A 61 8.49 -22.17 -10.81
C ALA A 61 7.73 -22.40 -9.50
N SER A 62 7.34 -21.31 -8.84
CA SER A 62 6.64 -21.36 -7.57
C SER A 62 5.82 -20.10 -7.36
N THR A 63 4.75 -20.23 -6.59
CA THR A 63 4.01 -19.10 -6.05
C THR A 63 4.18 -19.10 -4.55
N THR A 64 4.75 -18.03 -4.02
CA THR A 64 4.80 -17.79 -2.58
C THR A 64 3.64 -16.88 -2.21
N LYS A 65 2.82 -17.35 -1.25
CA LYS A 65 1.69 -16.57 -0.75
C LYS A 65 2.17 -15.33 -0.02
N ALA A 66 1.55 -14.19 -0.30
CA ALA A 66 1.78 -12.99 0.49
C ALA A 66 1.35 -13.24 1.94
N VAL A 67 2.19 -12.82 2.87
CA VAL A 67 1.93 -12.89 4.31
C VAL A 67 2.05 -11.50 4.90
N THR A 68 1.14 -11.15 5.80
CA THR A 68 1.19 -9.87 6.50
C THR A 68 2.42 -9.82 7.37
N GLN A 69 3.30 -8.85 7.13
CA GLN A 69 4.48 -8.60 7.95
C GLN A 69 4.24 -7.34 8.78
N GLU A 70 3.92 -7.55 10.06
CA GLU A 70 3.77 -6.45 11.01
C GLU A 70 5.14 -5.85 11.35
N THR A 71 5.28 -4.53 11.17
CA THR A 71 6.51 -3.79 11.49
C THR A 71 6.13 -2.53 12.26
N SER A 72 6.86 -2.18 13.31
CA SER A 72 6.62 -0.93 14.04
C SER A 72 7.46 0.22 13.46
N VAL A 73 6.95 1.45 13.57
CA VAL A 73 7.69 2.65 13.14
C VAL A 73 9.04 2.77 13.86
N SER A 74 9.12 2.28 15.11
CA SER A 74 10.35 2.30 15.90
C SER A 74 11.43 1.33 15.41
N SER A 75 11.08 0.32 14.63
CA SER A 75 12.02 -0.67 14.08
C SER A 75 12.42 -0.35 12.64
N LEU A 76 11.97 0.78 12.07
CA LEU A 76 12.33 1.16 10.71
C LEU A 76 13.77 1.66 10.63
N SER A 77 14.48 1.21 9.60
CA SER A 77 15.84 1.62 9.28
C SER A 77 15.95 1.94 7.79
N ILE A 78 16.91 2.79 7.44
CA ILE A 78 17.23 3.17 6.04
C ILE A 78 18.71 2.95 5.73
N LEU A 79 19.42 2.22 6.60
CA LEU A 79 20.87 2.05 6.52
C LEU A 79 21.27 1.10 5.38
N ASP A 80 20.37 0.22 4.98
CA ASP A 80 20.57 -0.73 3.90
C ASP A 80 19.35 -0.74 2.97
N SER A 81 19.53 -1.25 1.75
CA SER A 81 18.47 -1.23 0.73
C SER A 81 17.26 -2.06 1.13
N ALA A 82 17.43 -3.14 1.89
CA ALA A 82 16.33 -4.00 2.28
C ALA A 82 15.47 -3.33 3.35
N SER A 83 16.11 -2.79 4.40
CA SER A 83 15.41 -2.06 5.45
C SER A 83 14.76 -0.78 4.94
N ALA A 84 15.40 -0.06 4.00
CA ALA A 84 14.82 1.12 3.38
C ALA A 84 13.52 0.79 2.61
N GLN A 85 13.50 -0.32 1.86
CA GLN A 85 12.29 -0.78 1.17
C GLN A 85 11.18 -1.18 2.15
N GLN A 86 11.54 -1.87 3.25
CA GLN A 86 10.59 -2.18 4.33
C GLN A 86 10.01 -0.91 4.95
N ALA A 87 10.83 0.11 5.18
CA ALA A 87 10.40 1.37 5.74
C ALA A 87 9.42 2.10 4.83
N ILE A 88 9.64 2.08 3.51
CA ILE A 88 8.72 2.66 2.54
C ILE A 88 7.36 1.95 2.58
N GLN A 89 7.34 0.62 2.56
CA GLN A 89 6.08 -0.16 2.61
C GLN A 89 5.32 0.06 3.92
N ALA A 90 6.02 0.01 5.05
CA ALA A 90 5.41 0.25 6.35
C ALA A 90 4.82 1.66 6.45
N LEU A 91 5.52 2.66 5.89
CA LEU A 91 5.04 4.03 5.88
C LEU A 91 3.84 4.22 4.95
N ASP A 92 3.81 3.57 3.78
CA ASP A 92 2.67 3.61 2.87
C ASP A 92 1.41 3.01 3.52
N GLY A 93 1.54 1.84 4.17
CA GLY A 93 0.43 1.25 4.94
C GLY A 93 -0.06 2.17 6.07
N ALA A 94 0.86 2.82 6.79
CA ALA A 94 0.50 3.80 7.81
C ALA A 94 -0.20 5.05 7.22
N MET A 95 0.24 5.53 6.06
CA MET A 95 -0.39 6.64 5.35
C MET A 95 -1.80 6.29 4.89
N GLN A 96 -2.01 5.11 4.31
CA GLN A 96 -3.34 4.62 3.95
C GLN A 96 -4.28 4.57 5.15
N GLN A 97 -3.78 4.17 6.32
CA GLN A 97 -4.56 4.19 7.56
C GLN A 97 -4.95 5.60 7.99
N VAL A 98 -4.03 6.56 7.93
CA VAL A 98 -4.30 7.98 8.23
C VAL A 98 -5.32 8.57 7.26
N ASP A 99 -5.19 8.28 5.97
CA ASP A 99 -6.10 8.78 4.94
C ASP A 99 -7.51 8.19 5.09
N SER A 100 -7.63 6.92 5.45
CA SER A 100 -8.90 6.29 5.81
C SER A 100 -9.58 7.00 6.99
N GLN A 101 -8.81 7.34 8.04
CA GLN A 101 -9.34 8.09 9.18
C GLN A 101 -9.79 9.51 8.77
N ARG A 102 -9.00 10.20 7.95
CA ARG A 102 -9.36 11.54 7.42
C ARG A 102 -10.61 11.50 6.56
N ALA A 103 -10.75 10.48 5.72
CA ALA A 103 -11.94 10.28 4.90
C ALA A 103 -13.19 10.07 5.79
N SER A 104 -13.07 9.26 6.85
CA SER A 104 -14.13 9.06 7.83
C SER A 104 -14.51 10.38 8.55
N LEU A 105 -13.52 11.16 8.97
CA LEU A 105 -13.75 12.48 9.59
C LEU A 105 -14.42 13.46 8.62
N GLY A 106 -14.03 13.47 7.34
CA GLY A 106 -14.69 14.27 6.31
C GLY A 106 -16.16 13.86 6.09
N ALA A 107 -16.44 12.55 6.08
CA ALA A 107 -17.81 12.05 6.00
C ALA A 107 -18.66 12.47 7.21
N VAL A 108 -18.07 12.47 8.41
CA VAL A 108 -18.72 12.96 9.63
C VAL A 108 -18.99 14.48 9.55
N GLN A 109 -18.05 15.28 9.04
CA GLN A 109 -18.24 16.71 8.81
C GLN A 109 -19.43 16.98 7.87
N ASN A 110 -19.50 16.29 6.73
CA ASN A 110 -20.63 16.41 5.79
C ASN A 110 -21.99 16.09 6.46
N ARG A 111 -22.02 15.09 7.34
CA ARG A 111 -23.23 14.76 8.12
C ARG A 111 -23.58 15.86 9.12
N PHE A 112 -22.60 16.47 9.78
CA PHE A 112 -22.84 17.58 10.68
C PHE A 112 -23.39 18.79 9.94
N ASP A 113 -22.83 19.16 8.79
CA ASP A 113 -23.31 20.30 8.00
C ASP A 113 -24.76 20.11 7.53
N SER A 114 -25.09 18.91 7.04
CA SER A 114 -26.47 18.55 6.66
C SER A 114 -27.41 18.62 7.87
N THR A 115 -26.98 18.13 9.03
CA THR A 115 -27.76 18.19 10.26
C THR A 115 -28.00 19.62 10.72
N VAL A 116 -26.98 20.49 10.68
CA VAL A 116 -27.09 21.90 11.03
C VAL A 116 -28.03 22.63 10.08
N SER A 117 -27.92 22.40 8.77
CA SER A 117 -28.83 22.99 7.77
C SER A 117 -30.29 22.60 8.02
N ASN A 118 -30.52 21.33 8.35
CA ASN A 118 -31.86 20.84 8.69
C ASN A 118 -32.39 21.50 9.98
N LEU A 119 -31.56 21.59 11.03
CA LEU A 119 -31.93 22.25 12.29
C LEU A 119 -32.25 23.73 12.12
N ASN A 120 -31.49 24.45 11.28
CA ASN A 120 -31.76 25.84 10.95
C ASN A 120 -33.12 25.98 10.25
N SER A 121 -33.41 25.11 9.28
CA SER A 121 -34.70 25.08 8.59
C SER A 121 -35.87 24.80 9.55
N ILE A 122 -35.69 23.86 10.48
CA ILE A 122 -36.67 23.55 11.53
C ILE A 122 -36.87 24.75 12.46
N SER A 123 -35.79 25.43 12.85
CA SER A 123 -35.83 26.61 13.72
C SER A 123 -36.58 27.77 13.07
N GLU A 124 -36.31 28.04 11.78
CA GLU A 124 -37.00 29.07 11.00
C GLU A 124 -38.50 28.76 10.88
N ASN A 125 -38.86 27.52 10.52
CA ASN A 125 -40.25 27.08 10.46
C ASN A 125 -40.96 27.17 11.81
N SER A 126 -40.30 26.79 12.91
CA SER A 126 -40.84 26.87 14.27
C SER A 126 -41.07 28.32 14.70
N THR A 127 -40.14 29.22 14.35
CA THR A 127 -40.25 30.65 14.64
C THR A 127 -41.40 31.28 13.85
N ALA A 128 -41.54 30.95 12.56
CA ALA A 128 -42.66 31.40 11.73
C ALA A 128 -44.02 30.89 12.26
N ALA A 129 -44.11 29.61 12.66
CA ALA A 129 -45.32 29.04 13.25
C ALA A 129 -45.68 29.73 14.57
N ARG A 130 -44.68 30.01 15.43
CA ARG A 130 -44.88 30.77 16.68
C ARG A 130 -45.35 32.19 16.43
N SER A 131 -44.76 32.89 15.46
CA SER A 131 -45.19 34.24 15.09
C SER A 131 -46.65 34.26 14.64
N ARG A 132 -47.09 33.29 13.82
CA ARG A 132 -48.50 33.16 13.42
C ARG A 132 -49.45 32.90 14.59
N VAL A 133 -49.03 32.11 15.58
CA VAL A 133 -49.84 31.83 16.78
C VAL A 133 -49.88 33.03 17.73
N GLN A 134 -48.81 33.82 17.82
CA GLN A 134 -48.81 35.04 18.64
C GLN A 134 -49.58 36.19 18.02
N ASP A 135 -49.66 36.25 16.69
CA ASP A 135 -50.34 37.31 15.94
C ASP A 135 -51.87 37.09 15.83
N ALA A 136 -52.35 35.85 16.08
CA ALA A 136 -53.77 35.46 16.01
C ALA A 136 -54.49 35.54 17.37
#